data_AF-A0AA52AL03-F1
#
_entry.id   AF-A0AA52AL03-F1
#
_cell.length_a   1.000
_cell.length_b   1.000
_cell.length_c   1.000
_cell.angle_alpha   90.00
_cell.angle_beta   90.00
_cell.angle_gamma   90.00
#
_symmetry.space_group_name_H-M   'P 1'
#
loop_
_entity.id
_entity.type
_entity.pdbx_description
1 polymer ?
#
loop_
_entity_poly.entity_id
_entity_poly.type
_entity_poly.pdbx_seq_one_letter_code
_entity_poly.pdbx_strand_id
1 'polypeptide(L)'
;MPVEEHDPFEDRFAAALRHAGGAFETDQQSTMVARGETRGRRLRLWRRAAAVAGGVTGIALVGLGGALVLPGTHGDAEQQRSAAANPLPTASPTPTTTHRASPVTGDEVIRTLKSLLPKGKFSNETGRGTGEKPAAPYAQVVYDDGNGKAAVSLSVARVQPGSEEAREAIRCPDKVYIAYDACTTSTLPDGSKVMVMKGYEYPNQRSGTKRWVADLITPTGQHISAQEWNAAAEKDAPVSREQPPLSPAQLTALISAREWRAVADAVPAPPMDTEPSPTQLFPGGSVSSTLTSLLPKGVKVVDRSGAGDSGFGYVVVDDGKGRSLVQVNVQPNMSDVEGDLFGAGTKTLPDGTKVATHQEPSEKGGAGAVMWTVDTIRTDGRRVVISALNAGAPHDDATRETPALTMKQMEAIATSAKWLPAG
;
A
#
# COMPACT_ATOMS: atom_id res chain seq x y z
N MET A 1 -41.04 -2.63 56.22
CA MET A 1 -40.53 -2.04 54.96
C MET A 1 -39.02 -2.21 54.96
N PRO A 2 -38.43 -3.15 54.21
CA PRO A 2 -37.00 -3.08 53.94
C PRO A 2 -36.76 -2.18 52.73
N VAL A 3 -35.80 -1.29 52.90
CA VAL A 3 -35.27 -0.33 51.93
C VAL A 3 -34.40 -1.10 50.93
N GLU A 4 -34.60 -0.87 49.63
CA GLU A 4 -33.70 -1.39 48.59
C GLU A 4 -32.29 -0.86 48.83
N GLU A 5 -31.36 -1.75 49.15
CA GLU A 5 -29.94 -1.43 49.21
C GLU A 5 -29.44 -1.09 47.80
N HIS A 6 -29.16 0.20 47.57
CA HIS A 6 -28.45 0.67 46.38
C HIS A 6 -27.04 0.08 46.36
N ASP A 7 -26.66 -0.57 45.25
CA ASP A 7 -25.33 -1.14 45.08
C ASP A 7 -24.27 -0.03 44.96
N PRO A 8 -23.34 0.11 45.92
CA PRO A 8 -22.32 1.13 45.90
C PRO A 8 -21.34 0.98 44.72
N PHE A 9 -21.33 -0.14 44.00
CA PHE A 9 -20.55 -0.28 42.77
C PHE A 9 -21.09 0.59 41.64
N GLU A 10 -22.40 0.58 41.39
CA GLU A 10 -23.04 1.33 40.30
C GLU A 10 -22.89 2.84 40.49
N ASP A 11 -23.03 3.33 41.73
CA ASP A 11 -22.83 4.74 42.03
C ASP A 11 -21.37 5.18 41.85
N ARG A 12 -20.41 4.32 42.23
CA ARG A 12 -18.98 4.58 42.01
C ARG A 12 -18.62 4.53 40.54
N PHE A 13 -19.22 3.62 39.78
CA PHE A 13 -19.03 3.51 38.34
C PHE A 13 -19.61 4.71 37.60
N ALA A 14 -20.83 5.12 37.93
CA ALA A 14 -21.48 6.30 37.37
C ALA A 14 -20.76 7.61 37.74
N ALA A 15 -20.19 7.69 38.95
CA ALA A 15 -19.37 8.82 39.37
C ALA A 15 -18.02 8.85 38.62
N ALA A 16 -17.39 7.69 38.41
CA ALA A 16 -16.15 7.58 37.64
C ALA A 16 -16.36 7.98 36.17
N LEU A 17 -17.47 7.57 35.55
CA LEU A 17 -17.84 7.97 34.19
C LEU A 17 -18.11 9.48 34.08
N ARG A 18 -18.81 10.08 35.04
CA ARG A 18 -19.04 11.54 35.07
C ARG A 18 -17.76 12.32 35.31
N HIS A 19 -16.86 11.83 36.15
CA HIS A 19 -15.54 12.43 36.38
C HIS A 19 -14.67 12.35 35.12
N ALA A 20 -14.64 11.20 34.44
CA ALA A 20 -13.93 11.03 33.18
C ALA A 20 -14.51 11.89 32.05
N GLY A 21 -15.84 12.05 32.00
CA GLY A 21 -16.51 12.94 31.06
C GLY A 21 -16.26 14.42 31.32
N GLY A 22 -16.18 14.83 32.59
CA GLY A 22 -15.92 16.22 33.01
C GLY A 22 -14.47 16.67 32.86
N ALA A 23 -13.52 15.73 32.75
CA ALA A 23 -12.10 16.02 32.56
C ALA A 23 -11.71 16.33 31.09
N PHE A 24 -12.66 16.27 30.15
CA PHE A 24 -12.45 16.72 28.78
C PHE A 24 -12.55 18.24 28.69
N GLU A 25 -11.46 18.93 29.01
CA GLU A 25 -11.33 20.36 28.72
C GLU A 25 -11.20 20.59 27.20
N THR A 26 -12.01 21.52 26.67
CA THR A 26 -12.06 21.88 25.25
C THR A 26 -10.93 22.81 24.81
N ASP A 27 -9.95 23.10 25.67
CA ASP A 27 -8.74 23.88 25.31
C ASP A 27 -7.68 23.05 24.55
N GLN A 28 -8.07 21.83 24.16
CA GLN A 28 -7.25 20.87 23.44
C GLN A 28 -7.01 21.21 21.96
N GLN A 29 -7.45 22.35 21.42
CA GLN A 29 -7.22 22.64 20.00
C GLN A 29 -5.73 22.87 19.68
N SER A 30 -5.01 23.66 20.47
CA SER A 30 -3.58 23.91 20.25
C SER A 30 -2.72 22.67 20.54
N THR A 31 -3.08 21.90 21.57
CA THR A 31 -2.38 20.65 21.93
C THR A 31 -2.73 19.48 21.01
N MET A 32 -3.96 19.41 20.46
CA MET A 32 -4.31 18.46 19.39
C MET A 32 -3.71 18.86 18.05
N VAL A 33 -3.57 20.15 17.74
CA VAL A 33 -2.85 20.59 16.53
C VAL A 33 -1.37 20.27 16.67
N ALA A 34 -0.73 20.55 17.80
CA ALA A 34 0.68 20.18 18.03
C ALA A 34 0.89 18.66 18.08
N ARG A 35 -0.01 17.90 18.72
CA ARG A 35 0.02 16.43 18.72
C ARG A 35 -0.35 15.82 17.36
N GLY A 36 -1.22 16.48 16.61
CA GLY A 36 -1.64 16.11 15.26
C GLY A 36 -0.57 16.45 14.22
N GLU A 37 0.19 17.52 14.42
CA GLU A 37 1.35 17.90 13.63
C GLU A 37 2.52 16.98 13.93
N THR A 38 2.81 16.67 15.20
CA THR A 38 3.84 15.67 15.54
C THR A 38 3.45 14.27 15.10
N ARG A 39 2.18 13.86 15.22
CA ARG A 39 1.67 12.59 14.67
C ARG A 39 1.66 12.59 13.15
N GLY A 40 1.31 13.69 12.52
CA GLY A 40 1.29 13.86 11.06
C GLY A 40 2.69 13.93 10.47
N ARG A 41 3.65 14.55 11.17
CA ARG A 41 5.07 14.51 10.89
C ARG A 41 5.55 13.08 11.09
N ARG A 42 5.31 12.43 12.22
CA ARG A 42 5.66 11.01 12.46
C ARG A 42 5.06 10.05 11.44
N LEU A 43 3.84 10.25 10.96
CA LEU A 43 3.23 9.46 9.89
C LEU A 43 3.83 9.76 8.52
N ARG A 44 4.16 11.02 8.21
CA ARG A 44 4.90 11.39 6.99
C ARG A 44 6.33 10.86 7.03
N LEU A 45 6.99 10.95 8.17
CA LEU A 45 8.29 10.37 8.49
C LEU A 45 8.23 8.87 8.35
N TRP A 46 7.22 8.19 8.89
CA TRP A 46 7.01 6.75 8.69
C TRP A 46 6.73 6.41 7.24
N ARG A 47 5.99 7.21 6.47
CA ARG A 47 5.78 6.96 5.03
C ARG A 47 7.04 7.22 4.19
N ARG A 48 7.87 8.19 4.59
CA ARG A 48 9.18 8.52 3.96
C ARG A 48 10.29 7.57 4.42
N ALA A 49 10.22 7.04 5.63
CA ALA A 49 11.15 6.11 6.25
C ALA A 49 10.70 4.63 6.15
N ALA A 50 9.47 4.34 5.71
CA ALA A 50 8.98 2.99 5.41
C ALA A 50 9.70 2.36 4.22
N ALA A 51 10.51 3.13 3.49
CA ALA A 51 11.51 2.59 2.59
C ALA A 51 12.72 1.94 3.33
N VAL A 52 12.85 2.15 4.65
CA VAL A 52 14.06 1.79 5.45
C VAL A 52 13.77 0.97 6.71
N ALA A 53 12.56 0.51 6.94
CA ALA A 53 12.34 -0.59 7.88
C ALA A 53 11.41 -1.58 7.22
N GLY A 54 11.86 -2.82 7.04
CA GLY A 54 10.99 -3.94 6.74
C GLY A 54 10.09 -4.29 7.94
N GLY A 55 9.44 -3.29 8.54
CA GLY A 55 8.66 -3.40 9.76
C GLY A 55 7.19 -3.09 9.54
N VAL A 56 6.34 -4.10 9.74
CA VAL A 56 4.91 -3.89 10.00
C VAL A 56 4.70 -4.30 11.44
N THR A 57 4.57 -3.31 12.33
CA THR A 57 3.79 -3.51 13.54
C THR A 57 2.37 -3.87 13.11
N GLY A 58 2.02 -5.14 13.28
CA GLY A 58 0.64 -5.59 13.18
C GLY A 58 -0.21 -4.85 14.20
N ILE A 59 -1.17 -4.07 13.72
CA ILE A 59 -2.35 -3.73 14.51
C ILE A 59 -3.51 -4.53 13.93
N ALA A 60 -3.83 -5.60 14.64
CA ALA A 60 -5.11 -6.27 14.57
C ALA A 60 -6.21 -5.31 15.06
N LEU A 61 -7.31 -5.31 14.30
CA LEU A 61 -8.68 -4.92 14.58
C LEU A 61 -9.01 -4.41 16.00
N VAL A 62 -9.72 -3.28 16.04
CA VAL A 62 -10.96 -3.22 16.84
C VAL A 62 -12.11 -3.02 15.86
N GLY A 63 -12.76 -4.13 15.53
CA GLY A 63 -14.17 -4.10 15.19
C GLY A 63 -14.94 -3.88 16.49
N LEU A 64 -15.73 -2.82 16.54
CA LEU A 64 -16.87 -2.75 17.44
C LEU A 64 -18.10 -2.52 16.57
N GLY A 65 -18.84 -3.61 16.38
CA GLY A 65 -20.27 -3.52 16.10
C GLY A 65 -20.95 -2.82 17.27
N GLY A 66 -21.81 -1.87 16.94
CA GLY A 66 -22.68 -1.18 17.88
C GLY A 66 -23.94 -0.79 17.13
N ALA A 67 -24.87 -1.74 17.03
CA ALA A 67 -26.25 -1.43 16.68
C ALA A 67 -26.86 -0.60 17.80
N LEU A 68 -27.37 0.58 17.46
CA LEU A 68 -28.35 1.31 18.26
C LEU A 68 -29.49 1.68 17.32
N VAL A 69 -30.43 0.74 17.22
CA VAL A 69 -31.83 1.05 16.91
C VAL A 69 -32.43 1.60 18.19
N LEU A 70 -32.96 2.82 18.16
CA LEU A 70 -34.13 3.20 18.95
C LEU A 70 -34.96 4.27 18.20
N PRO A 71 -36.28 4.37 18.51
CA PRO A 71 -37.32 4.71 17.53
C PRO A 71 -38.03 6.05 17.79
N GLY A 72 -38.69 6.58 16.74
CA GLY A 72 -39.83 7.51 16.82
C GLY A 72 -39.53 8.93 17.35
N THR A 73 -40.28 9.98 17.07
CA THR A 73 -41.58 10.21 16.42
C THR A 73 -41.71 11.72 16.15
N HIS A 74 -42.29 12.08 15.00
CA HIS A 74 -43.23 13.20 14.75
C HIS A 74 -42.90 14.63 15.20
N GLY A 75 -43.05 15.56 14.26
CA GLY A 75 -43.16 17.00 14.54
C GLY A 75 -43.17 17.84 13.27
N ASP A 76 -44.30 17.86 12.55
CA ASP A 76 -44.65 18.96 11.64
C ASP A 76 -44.88 20.25 12.45
N ALA A 77 -44.29 21.36 12.02
CA ALA A 77 -44.78 22.71 12.33
C ALA A 77 -44.20 23.74 11.34
N GLU A 78 -45.03 24.10 10.37
CA GLU A 78 -45.35 25.45 9.92
C GLU A 78 -44.34 26.61 10.07
N GLN A 79 -43.98 27.13 8.89
CA GLN A 79 -44.37 28.48 8.45
C GLN A 79 -43.81 29.70 9.20
N GLN A 80 -42.74 30.26 8.63
CA GLN A 80 -42.55 31.71 8.62
C GLN A 80 -42.30 32.21 7.20
N ARG A 81 -43.36 32.78 6.62
CA ARG A 81 -43.29 33.67 5.47
C ARG A 81 -42.63 34.97 5.92
N SER A 82 -41.67 35.48 5.15
CA SER A 82 -41.36 36.90 5.12
C SER A 82 -41.16 37.32 3.66
N ALA A 83 -41.82 38.42 3.31
CA ALA A 83 -41.96 38.95 1.97
C ALA A 83 -40.86 39.98 1.66
N ALA A 84 -40.38 40.02 0.41
CA ALA A 84 -40.49 41.18 -0.49
C ALA A 84 -39.39 41.22 -1.58
N ALA A 85 -39.83 41.66 -2.76
CA ALA A 85 -39.10 42.27 -3.89
C ALA A 85 -38.34 41.36 -4.90
N ASN A 86 -38.96 41.20 -6.07
CA ASN A 86 -38.27 41.19 -7.37
C ASN A 86 -38.34 42.63 -7.93
N PRO A 87 -37.29 43.17 -8.60
CA PRO A 87 -37.14 42.90 -10.03
C PRO A 87 -35.71 42.76 -10.62
N LEU A 88 -35.68 41.98 -11.71
CA LEU A 88 -34.80 41.92 -12.88
C LEU A 88 -33.42 41.20 -12.83
N PRO A 89 -33.05 40.52 -13.94
CA PRO A 89 -32.20 39.34 -13.92
C PRO A 89 -30.72 39.72 -14.06
N THR A 90 -29.95 39.51 -13.00
CA THR A 90 -28.50 39.39 -13.14
C THR A 90 -28.19 37.97 -13.57
N ALA A 91 -27.57 37.84 -14.75
CA ALA A 91 -27.13 36.59 -15.33
C ALA A 91 -26.39 35.75 -14.28
N SER A 92 -27.01 34.67 -13.84
CA SER A 92 -26.31 33.63 -13.09
C SER A 92 -25.26 33.03 -14.01
N PRO A 93 -24.02 32.80 -13.56
CA PRO A 93 -23.08 32.00 -14.30
C PRO A 93 -23.73 30.63 -14.50
N THR A 94 -23.99 30.28 -15.74
CA THR A 94 -24.44 28.94 -16.12
C THR A 94 -23.54 27.95 -15.39
N PRO A 95 -24.06 27.10 -14.48
CA PRO A 95 -23.25 26.02 -13.97
C PRO A 95 -22.91 25.21 -15.22
N THR A 96 -21.63 25.19 -15.56
CA THR A 96 -21.12 24.25 -16.54
C THR A 96 -21.48 22.89 -15.97
N THR A 97 -22.57 22.31 -16.46
CA THR A 97 -22.94 20.94 -16.17
C THR A 97 -21.90 20.08 -16.85
N THR A 98 -20.72 19.97 -16.22
CA THR A 98 -20.01 18.71 -16.24
C THR A 98 -21.04 17.70 -15.77
N HIS A 99 -21.55 16.88 -16.69
CA HIS A 99 -22.34 15.71 -16.38
C HIS A 99 -21.50 14.89 -15.39
N ARG A 100 -21.70 15.10 -14.10
CA ARG A 100 -21.14 14.25 -13.07
C ARG A 100 -21.89 12.94 -13.27
N ALA A 101 -21.19 11.94 -13.80
CA ALA A 101 -21.76 10.61 -13.95
C ALA A 101 -22.46 10.24 -12.64
N SER A 102 -23.68 9.72 -12.75
CA SER A 102 -24.46 9.34 -11.57
C SER A 102 -23.60 8.43 -10.69
N PRO A 103 -23.55 8.68 -9.36
CA PRO A 103 -22.78 7.82 -8.46
C PRO A 103 -23.22 6.37 -8.63
N VAL A 104 -22.25 5.46 -8.78
CA VAL A 104 -22.51 4.02 -8.83
C VAL A 104 -22.58 3.53 -7.39
N THR A 105 -23.61 2.77 -7.06
CA THR A 105 -23.85 2.19 -5.72
C THR A 105 -23.08 0.88 -5.53
N GLY A 106 -22.78 0.51 -4.29
CA GLY A 106 -22.13 -0.78 -3.99
C GLY A 106 -22.89 -1.99 -4.54
N ASP A 107 -24.23 -1.97 -4.48
CA ASP A 107 -25.08 -3.03 -5.02
C ASP A 107 -24.99 -3.15 -6.54
N GLU A 108 -24.81 -2.04 -7.26
CA GLU A 108 -24.57 -2.06 -8.70
C GLU A 108 -23.21 -2.66 -9.05
N VAL A 109 -22.17 -2.36 -8.27
CA VAL A 109 -20.84 -2.97 -8.46
C VAL A 109 -20.91 -4.49 -8.20
N ILE A 110 -21.57 -4.92 -7.11
CA ILE A 110 -21.78 -6.35 -6.81
C ILE A 110 -22.56 -7.03 -7.93
N ARG A 111 -23.67 -6.44 -8.38
CA ARG A 111 -24.51 -7.00 -9.44
C ARG A 111 -23.73 -7.17 -10.74
N THR A 112 -22.91 -6.18 -11.08
CA THR A 112 -22.02 -6.23 -12.26
C THR A 112 -20.99 -7.34 -12.13
N LEU A 113 -20.33 -7.48 -10.97
CA LEU A 113 -19.40 -8.58 -10.71
C LEU A 113 -20.09 -9.94 -10.89
N LYS A 114 -21.24 -10.14 -10.26
CA LYS A 114 -22.00 -11.40 -10.34
C LYS A 114 -22.47 -11.74 -11.76
N SER A 115 -22.83 -10.73 -12.57
CA SER A 115 -23.25 -10.97 -13.95
C SER A 115 -22.10 -11.32 -14.89
N LEU A 116 -20.87 -10.94 -14.54
CA LEU A 116 -19.66 -11.23 -15.32
C LEU A 116 -18.98 -12.54 -14.90
N LEU A 117 -19.28 -13.04 -13.71
CA LEU A 117 -18.79 -14.34 -13.26
C LEU A 117 -19.53 -15.50 -13.93
N PRO A 118 -18.89 -16.67 -14.12
CA PRO A 118 -19.57 -17.86 -14.60
C PRO A 118 -20.72 -18.29 -13.67
N LYS A 119 -21.54 -19.23 -14.14
CA LYS A 119 -22.68 -19.73 -13.36
C LYS A 119 -22.20 -20.36 -12.04
N GLY A 120 -22.75 -19.87 -10.92
CA GLY A 120 -22.51 -20.41 -9.59
C GLY A 120 -23.43 -19.76 -8.55
N LYS A 121 -23.23 -20.13 -7.29
CA LYS A 121 -23.92 -19.55 -6.13
C LYS A 121 -23.07 -18.44 -5.53
N PHE A 122 -23.73 -17.39 -5.03
CA PHE A 122 -23.10 -16.24 -4.41
C PHE A 122 -23.56 -16.09 -2.95
N SER A 123 -22.65 -15.67 -2.08
CA SER A 123 -22.91 -15.38 -0.66
C SER A 123 -21.90 -14.38 -0.13
N ASN A 124 -22.08 -13.90 1.12
CA ASN A 124 -21.16 -12.99 1.81
C ASN A 124 -20.75 -11.79 0.94
N GLU A 125 -21.75 -11.11 0.39
CA GLU A 125 -21.57 -10.02 -0.56
C GLU A 125 -21.20 -8.73 0.19
N THR A 126 -20.19 -8.01 -0.29
CA THR A 126 -19.79 -6.71 0.24
C THR A 126 -19.52 -5.79 -0.94
N GLY A 127 -20.10 -4.60 -0.92
CA GLY A 127 -20.06 -3.66 -2.03
C GLY A 127 -19.81 -2.25 -1.54
N ARG A 128 -19.16 -1.46 -2.39
CA ARG A 128 -18.92 -0.04 -2.16
C ARG A 128 -19.02 0.72 -3.47
N GLY A 129 -19.77 1.81 -3.46
CA GLY A 129 -19.96 2.71 -4.59
C GLY A 129 -18.90 3.82 -4.73
N THR A 130 -19.07 4.67 -5.73
CA THR A 130 -18.16 5.82 -6.01
C THR A 130 -18.33 7.00 -5.04
N GLY A 131 -19.46 7.07 -4.32
CA GLY A 131 -19.75 8.13 -3.35
C GLY A 131 -19.36 7.82 -1.91
N GLU A 132 -18.85 6.61 -1.65
CA GLU A 132 -18.56 6.10 -0.31
C GLU A 132 -17.06 6.17 0.00
N LYS A 133 -16.68 6.24 1.28
CA LYS A 133 -15.26 6.25 1.69
C LYS A 133 -14.79 4.83 2.04
N PRO A 134 -13.57 4.43 1.62
CA PRO A 134 -12.68 5.13 0.70
C PRO A 134 -13.22 5.10 -0.75
N ALA A 135 -12.89 6.14 -1.53
CA ALA A 135 -13.54 6.52 -2.79
C ALA A 135 -13.34 5.58 -4.00
N ALA A 136 -12.80 4.38 -3.79
CA ALA A 136 -12.63 3.37 -4.83
C ALA A 136 -13.78 2.36 -4.76
N PRO A 137 -14.60 2.24 -5.83
CA PRO A 137 -15.61 1.21 -5.95
C PRO A 137 -15.01 -0.17 -5.75
N TYR A 138 -15.76 -1.01 -5.05
CA TYR A 138 -15.30 -2.32 -4.65
C TYR A 138 -16.47 -3.29 -4.57
N ALA A 139 -16.25 -4.54 -4.95
CA ALA A 139 -17.15 -5.63 -4.68
C ALA A 139 -16.36 -6.87 -4.25
N GLN A 140 -16.93 -7.63 -3.33
CA GLN A 140 -16.49 -8.96 -2.96
C GLN A 140 -17.68 -9.88 -2.82
N VAL A 141 -17.53 -11.10 -3.31
CA VAL A 141 -18.51 -12.18 -3.16
C VAL A 141 -17.78 -13.49 -2.83
N VAL A 142 -18.44 -14.37 -2.10
CA VAL A 142 -18.08 -15.79 -2.05
C VAL A 142 -18.81 -16.51 -3.16
N TYR A 143 -18.06 -17.01 -4.13
CA TYR A 143 -18.49 -17.73 -5.31
C TYR A 143 -18.32 -19.24 -5.11
N ASP A 144 -19.35 -20.02 -5.47
CA ASP A 144 -19.32 -21.48 -5.43
C ASP A 144 -19.92 -22.05 -6.73
N ASP A 145 -19.05 -22.61 -7.56
CA ASP A 145 -19.35 -23.28 -8.83
C ASP A 145 -19.65 -24.78 -8.65
N GLY A 146 -19.73 -25.26 -7.40
CA GLY A 146 -19.89 -26.68 -7.06
C GLY A 146 -18.57 -27.40 -6.73
N ASN A 147 -17.42 -26.73 -6.91
CA ASN A 147 -16.10 -27.29 -6.59
C ASN A 147 -15.50 -26.72 -5.28
N GLY A 148 -16.28 -25.95 -4.52
CA GLY A 148 -15.86 -25.34 -3.26
C GLY A 148 -15.85 -23.82 -3.31
N LYS A 149 -16.10 -23.21 -2.14
CA LYS A 149 -16.26 -21.76 -1.97
C LYS A 149 -14.98 -20.98 -2.17
N ALA A 150 -15.02 -19.94 -2.99
CA ALA A 150 -13.90 -19.06 -3.27
C ALA A 150 -14.31 -17.59 -3.08
N ALA A 151 -13.48 -16.78 -2.43
CA ALA A 151 -13.64 -15.35 -2.45
C ALA A 151 -13.20 -14.81 -3.82
N VAL A 152 -14.01 -13.93 -4.39
CA VAL A 152 -13.67 -13.13 -5.57
C VAL A 152 -13.94 -11.68 -5.22
N SER A 153 -12.95 -10.82 -5.43
CA SER A 153 -13.05 -9.39 -5.22
C SER A 153 -12.62 -8.61 -6.44
N LEU A 154 -13.17 -7.41 -6.59
CA LEU A 154 -12.84 -6.49 -7.67
C LEU A 154 -12.86 -5.07 -7.14
N SER A 155 -11.87 -4.29 -7.54
CA SER A 155 -11.81 -2.85 -7.30
C SER A 155 -11.65 -2.10 -8.60
N VAL A 156 -12.26 -0.91 -8.66
CA VAL A 156 -12.12 0.03 -9.76
C VAL A 156 -11.49 1.32 -9.24
N ALA A 157 -10.48 1.79 -9.94
CA ALA A 157 -9.76 3.01 -9.62
C ALA A 157 -9.40 3.77 -10.91
N ARG A 158 -8.77 4.93 -10.74
CA ARG A 158 -8.18 5.70 -11.82
C ARG A 158 -6.77 6.11 -11.46
N VAL A 159 -5.87 5.95 -12.41
CA VAL A 159 -4.47 6.37 -12.34
C VAL A 159 -4.18 7.36 -13.46
N GLN A 160 -3.14 8.18 -13.30
CA GLN A 160 -2.71 9.04 -14.39
C GLN A 160 -2.13 8.18 -15.54
N PRO A 161 -2.61 8.34 -16.79
CA PRO A 161 -2.07 7.57 -17.91
C PRO A 161 -0.56 7.76 -18.06
N GLY A 162 0.18 6.65 -18.14
CA GLY A 162 1.63 6.68 -18.28
C GLY A 162 2.40 7.12 -17.02
N SER A 163 1.76 7.17 -15.85
CA SER A 163 2.47 7.36 -14.57
C SER A 163 3.30 6.13 -14.19
N GLU A 164 4.17 6.28 -13.20
CA GLU A 164 4.90 5.16 -12.59
C GLU A 164 3.94 4.16 -11.93
N GLU A 165 2.92 4.65 -11.21
CA GLU A 165 1.85 3.83 -10.63
C GLU A 165 1.17 2.95 -11.69
N ALA A 166 0.82 3.53 -12.84
CA ALA A 166 0.20 2.79 -13.95
C ALA A 166 1.13 1.72 -14.54
N ARG A 167 2.45 1.97 -14.60
CA ARG A 167 3.43 1.00 -15.11
C ARG A 167 3.65 -0.13 -14.12
N GLU A 168 3.77 0.17 -12.83
CA GLU A 168 4.00 -0.83 -11.78
C GLU A 168 2.77 -1.72 -11.57
N ALA A 169 1.55 -1.18 -11.69
CA ALA A 169 0.31 -1.96 -11.59
C ALA A 169 0.20 -3.09 -12.63
N ILE A 170 0.84 -2.95 -13.80
CA ILE A 170 0.83 -3.95 -14.89
C ILE A 170 2.16 -4.67 -15.05
N ARG A 171 3.07 -4.53 -14.09
CA ARG A 171 4.36 -5.20 -14.09
C ARG A 171 4.30 -6.44 -13.22
N CYS A 172 4.89 -7.53 -13.69
CA CYS A 172 5.10 -8.68 -12.82
C CYS A 172 6.05 -8.30 -11.68
N PRO A 173 5.66 -8.54 -10.42
CA PRO A 173 6.53 -8.21 -9.30
C PRO A 173 7.82 -9.03 -9.38
N ASP A 174 8.84 -8.56 -8.67
CA ASP A 174 10.11 -9.25 -8.65
C ASP A 174 10.02 -10.52 -7.79
N LYS A 175 10.51 -11.64 -8.34
CA LYS A 175 10.50 -12.94 -7.65
C LYS A 175 11.37 -12.97 -6.40
N VAL A 176 12.33 -12.04 -6.28
CA VAL A 176 13.11 -11.89 -5.06
C VAL A 176 12.24 -11.46 -3.88
N TYR A 177 11.18 -10.68 -4.09
CA TYR A 177 10.29 -10.22 -3.01
C TYR A 177 8.99 -11.01 -2.93
N ILE A 178 8.44 -11.37 -4.08
CA ILE A 178 7.12 -12.00 -4.18
C ILE A 178 7.29 -13.33 -4.89
N ALA A 179 7.20 -14.42 -4.13
CA ALA A 179 7.13 -15.74 -4.73
C ALA A 179 5.76 -15.91 -5.43
N TYR A 180 5.80 -16.30 -6.70
CA TYR A 180 4.61 -16.61 -7.48
C TYR A 180 4.90 -17.74 -8.48
N ASP A 181 3.85 -18.49 -8.83
CA ASP A 181 3.92 -19.62 -9.74
C ASP A 181 4.09 -19.14 -11.18
N ALA A 182 3.25 -18.18 -11.60
CA ALA A 182 3.30 -17.61 -12.95
C ALA A 182 2.84 -16.14 -12.93
N CYS A 183 3.45 -15.33 -13.78
CA CYS A 183 2.96 -13.98 -14.05
C CYS A 183 3.17 -13.66 -15.53
N THR A 184 2.14 -13.09 -16.16
CA THR A 184 2.16 -12.70 -17.56
C THR A 184 1.65 -11.29 -17.73
N THR A 185 2.29 -10.53 -18.60
CA THR A 185 1.81 -9.21 -19.03
C THR A 185 1.47 -9.26 -20.52
N SER A 186 0.42 -8.56 -20.92
CA SER A 186 -0.04 -8.53 -22.31
C SER A 186 -0.67 -7.17 -22.66
N THR A 187 -0.92 -6.96 -23.95
CA THR A 187 -1.63 -5.78 -24.46
C THR A 187 -2.87 -6.25 -25.22
N LEU A 188 -4.03 -5.72 -24.87
CA LEU A 188 -5.30 -6.01 -25.54
C LEU A 188 -5.43 -5.17 -26.83
N PRO A 189 -6.33 -5.54 -27.76
CA PRO A 189 -6.53 -4.82 -29.02
C PRO A 189 -6.91 -3.34 -28.86
N ASP A 190 -7.54 -2.97 -27.73
CA ASP A 190 -7.90 -1.58 -27.40
C ASP A 190 -6.73 -0.79 -26.78
N GLY A 191 -5.53 -1.37 -26.72
CA GLY A 191 -4.33 -0.76 -26.16
C GLY A 191 -4.21 -0.94 -24.64
N SER A 192 -5.20 -1.51 -23.97
CA SER A 192 -5.13 -1.77 -22.52
C SER A 192 -4.01 -2.74 -22.18
N LYS A 193 -3.32 -2.48 -21.07
CA LYS A 193 -2.27 -3.34 -20.53
C LYS A 193 -2.87 -4.23 -19.45
N VAL A 194 -2.54 -5.52 -19.51
CA VAL A 194 -3.03 -6.52 -18.55
C VAL A 194 -1.85 -7.21 -17.89
N MET A 195 -1.96 -7.44 -16.59
CA MET A 195 -1.10 -8.34 -15.83
C MET A 195 -1.97 -9.41 -15.16
N VAL A 196 -1.58 -10.67 -15.27
CA VAL A 196 -2.22 -11.78 -14.55
C VAL A 196 -1.14 -12.53 -13.80
N MET A 197 -1.30 -12.63 -12.48
CA MET A 197 -0.37 -13.29 -11.57
C MET A 197 -1.08 -14.43 -10.82
N LYS A 198 -0.42 -15.58 -10.76
CA LYS A 198 -0.80 -16.73 -9.94
C LYS A 198 0.21 -16.92 -8.84
N GLY A 199 -0.23 -16.85 -7.59
CA GLY A 199 0.64 -17.12 -6.45
C GLY A 199 -0.17 -17.41 -5.20
N TYR A 200 0.31 -16.84 -4.09
CA TYR A 200 -0.19 -17.12 -2.76
C TYR A 200 -0.60 -15.84 -2.05
N GLU A 201 -1.47 -15.98 -1.05
CA GLU A 201 -1.81 -14.87 -0.17
C GLU A 201 -0.57 -14.37 0.57
N TYR A 202 0.17 -15.31 1.18
CA TYR A 202 1.43 -15.02 1.83
C TYR A 202 2.60 -15.44 0.94
N PRO A 203 3.62 -14.59 0.70
CA PRO A 203 4.79 -14.94 -0.10
C PRO A 203 5.52 -16.21 0.38
N ASN A 204 5.52 -16.46 1.69
CA ASN A 204 6.10 -17.68 2.29
C ASN A 204 5.17 -18.90 2.29
N GLN A 205 4.00 -18.81 1.65
CA GLN A 205 3.04 -19.90 1.42
C GLN A 205 2.51 -20.58 2.69
N ARG A 206 2.68 -19.96 3.86
CA ARG A 206 2.44 -20.59 5.18
C ARG A 206 1.01 -21.12 5.42
N SER A 207 0.01 -20.61 4.72
CA SER A 207 -1.38 -21.05 4.87
C SER A 207 -1.85 -22.01 3.76
N GLY A 208 -1.07 -22.18 2.69
CA GLY A 208 -1.51 -22.87 1.47
C GLY A 208 -2.61 -22.14 0.69
N THR A 209 -3.05 -20.97 1.14
CA THR A 209 -4.05 -20.13 0.46
C THR A 209 -3.43 -19.55 -0.81
N LYS A 210 -3.95 -19.97 -1.95
CA LYS A 210 -3.58 -19.42 -3.25
C LYS A 210 -4.39 -18.15 -3.51
N ARG A 211 -3.73 -17.18 -4.11
CA ARG A 211 -4.33 -15.92 -4.56
C ARG A 211 -3.92 -15.66 -6.00
N TRP A 212 -4.90 -15.50 -6.88
CA TRP A 212 -4.68 -15.05 -8.26
C TRP A 212 -5.14 -13.61 -8.39
N VAL A 213 -4.36 -12.82 -9.12
CA VAL A 213 -4.55 -11.37 -9.28
C VAL A 213 -4.55 -11.07 -10.77
N ALA A 214 -5.44 -10.18 -11.19
CA ALA A 214 -5.43 -9.65 -12.53
C ALA A 214 -5.69 -8.14 -12.52
N ASP A 215 -4.79 -7.39 -13.13
CA ASP A 215 -4.83 -5.93 -13.23
C ASP A 215 -4.93 -5.50 -14.69
N LEU A 216 -5.78 -4.51 -14.96
CA LEU A 216 -5.93 -3.88 -16.26
C LEU A 216 -5.77 -2.37 -16.11
N ILE A 217 -4.94 -1.77 -16.98
CA ILE A 217 -4.83 -0.33 -17.17
C ILE A 217 -5.22 0.02 -18.61
N THR A 218 -6.27 0.81 -18.78
CA THR A 218 -6.66 1.31 -20.10
C THR A 218 -5.76 2.48 -20.55
N PRO A 219 -5.73 2.82 -21.85
CA PRO A 219 -5.03 4.02 -22.32
C PRO A 219 -5.53 5.34 -21.69
N THR A 220 -6.77 5.34 -21.16
CA THR A 220 -7.38 6.49 -20.47
C THR A 220 -7.13 6.50 -18.97
N GLY A 221 -6.38 5.52 -18.43
CA GLY A 221 -6.00 5.46 -17.02
C GLY A 221 -7.07 4.86 -16.10
N GLN A 222 -8.01 4.10 -16.64
CA GLN A 222 -8.92 3.29 -15.82
C GLN A 222 -8.14 2.08 -15.30
N HIS A 223 -8.22 1.80 -14.00
CA HIS A 223 -7.57 0.67 -13.34
C HIS A 223 -8.63 -0.29 -12.79
N ILE A 224 -8.64 -1.51 -13.28
CA ILE A 224 -9.51 -2.58 -12.80
C ILE A 224 -8.63 -3.69 -12.26
N SER A 225 -8.82 -4.04 -10.99
CA SER A 225 -8.07 -5.09 -10.31
C SER A 225 -9.05 -6.14 -9.79
N ALA A 226 -8.85 -7.41 -10.18
CA ALA A 226 -9.59 -8.55 -9.67
C ALA A 226 -8.64 -9.46 -8.87
N GLN A 227 -9.13 -9.98 -7.76
CA GLN A 227 -8.42 -10.97 -6.96
C GLN A 227 -9.36 -12.12 -6.61
N GLU A 228 -8.82 -13.33 -6.60
CA GLU A 228 -9.55 -14.51 -6.19
C GLU A 228 -8.69 -15.45 -5.33
N TRP A 229 -9.34 -16.16 -4.43
CA TRP A 229 -8.71 -17.10 -3.52
C TRP A 229 -9.31 -18.50 -3.67
N ASN A 230 -8.51 -19.53 -3.37
CA ASN A 230 -8.99 -20.91 -3.29
C ASN A 230 -9.67 -21.24 -1.94
N ALA A 231 -10.12 -20.21 -1.23
CA ALA A 231 -10.79 -20.26 0.06
C ALA A 231 -11.90 -19.21 0.10
N ALA A 232 -12.86 -19.35 1.01
CA ALA A 232 -13.99 -18.42 1.14
C ALA A 232 -13.62 -17.01 1.64
N ALA A 233 -12.36 -16.79 2.04
CA ALA A 233 -11.81 -15.50 2.43
C ALA A 233 -10.28 -15.52 2.28
N GLU A 234 -9.68 -14.33 2.25
CA GLU A 234 -8.22 -14.12 2.26
C GLU A 234 -7.54 -14.77 3.47
N LYS A 235 -8.15 -14.61 4.65
CA LYS A 235 -7.65 -15.05 5.96
C LYS A 235 -8.71 -15.81 6.73
N ASP A 236 -8.27 -16.63 7.68
CA ASP A 236 -9.09 -17.32 8.67
C ASP A 236 -10.18 -18.24 8.09
N ALA A 237 -10.13 -18.52 6.78
CA ALA A 237 -10.96 -19.50 6.10
C ALA A 237 -10.09 -20.68 5.63
N PRO A 238 -10.55 -21.93 5.82
CA PRO A 238 -9.82 -23.08 5.30
C PRO A 238 -9.83 -23.06 3.77
N VAL A 239 -8.76 -23.58 3.17
CA VAL A 239 -8.71 -23.89 1.75
C VAL A 239 -9.86 -24.85 1.42
N SER A 240 -10.67 -24.49 0.43
CA SER A 240 -11.86 -25.24 0.04
C SER A 240 -11.68 -25.99 -1.29
N ARG A 241 -10.67 -25.61 -2.06
CA ARG A 241 -10.36 -26.12 -3.41
C ARG A 241 -8.88 -25.96 -3.73
N GLU A 242 -8.38 -26.71 -4.72
CA GLU A 242 -6.94 -26.71 -5.03
C GLU A 242 -6.44 -25.41 -5.68
N GLN A 243 -7.28 -24.79 -6.52
CA GLN A 243 -6.97 -23.58 -7.27
C GLN A 243 -8.15 -22.60 -7.20
N PRO A 244 -7.88 -21.28 -7.24
CA PRO A 244 -8.92 -20.28 -7.44
C PRO A 244 -9.80 -20.58 -8.67
N PRO A 245 -11.08 -20.18 -8.66
CA PRO A 245 -12.09 -20.67 -9.59
C PRO A 245 -11.94 -20.22 -11.05
N LEU A 246 -11.36 -19.04 -11.32
CA LEU A 246 -11.28 -18.48 -12.66
C LEU A 246 -9.95 -18.81 -13.32
N SER A 247 -9.98 -19.23 -14.59
CA SER A 247 -8.77 -19.32 -15.40
C SER A 247 -8.18 -17.93 -15.70
N PRO A 248 -6.89 -17.81 -16.09
CA PRO A 248 -6.31 -16.53 -16.53
C PRO A 248 -7.07 -15.83 -17.65
N ALA A 249 -7.66 -16.61 -18.56
CA ALA A 249 -8.50 -16.07 -19.63
C ALA A 249 -9.82 -15.49 -19.07
N GLN A 250 -10.44 -16.16 -18.10
CA GLN A 250 -11.64 -15.66 -17.43
C GLN A 250 -11.36 -14.43 -16.55
N LEU A 251 -10.23 -14.40 -15.84
CA LEU A 251 -9.77 -13.19 -15.14
C LEU A 251 -9.58 -12.02 -16.09
N THR A 252 -8.91 -12.25 -17.23
CA THR A 252 -8.71 -11.22 -18.26
C THR A 252 -10.05 -10.74 -18.82
N ALA A 253 -10.98 -11.65 -19.10
CA ALA A 253 -12.34 -11.30 -19.57
C ALA A 253 -13.12 -10.51 -18.51
N LEU A 254 -12.99 -10.86 -17.22
CA LEU A 254 -13.64 -10.16 -16.12
C LEU A 254 -13.17 -8.71 -16.04
N ILE A 255 -11.86 -8.46 -16.01
CA ILE A 255 -11.32 -7.09 -15.84
C ILE A 255 -11.42 -6.22 -17.10
N SER A 256 -11.54 -6.84 -18.28
CA SER A 256 -11.70 -6.12 -19.57
C SER A 256 -13.17 -5.91 -19.97
N ALA A 257 -14.12 -6.34 -19.15
CA ALA A 257 -15.53 -6.16 -19.39
C ALA A 257 -15.88 -4.66 -19.51
N ARG A 258 -16.62 -4.31 -20.58
CA ARG A 258 -16.99 -2.92 -20.89
C ARG A 258 -17.83 -2.28 -19.79
N GLU A 259 -18.52 -3.08 -19.00
CA GLU A 259 -19.37 -2.70 -17.88
C GLU A 259 -18.57 -1.93 -16.82
N TRP A 260 -17.29 -2.25 -16.64
CA TRP A 260 -16.42 -1.54 -15.71
C TRP A 260 -16.02 -0.14 -16.16
N ARG A 261 -16.12 0.17 -17.46
CA ARG A 261 -15.76 1.51 -17.98
C ARG A 261 -16.66 2.58 -17.39
N ALA A 262 -17.97 2.32 -17.32
CA ALA A 262 -18.93 3.25 -16.71
C ALA A 262 -18.66 3.46 -15.20
N VAL A 263 -18.26 2.39 -14.49
CA VAL A 263 -17.90 2.48 -13.07
C VAL A 263 -16.62 3.32 -12.90
N ALA A 264 -15.61 3.08 -13.75
CA ALA A 264 -14.35 3.82 -13.71
C ALA A 264 -14.53 5.30 -14.05
N ASP A 265 -15.39 5.63 -15.02
CA ASP A 265 -15.68 7.02 -15.41
C ASP A 265 -16.42 7.81 -14.33
N ALA A 266 -17.14 7.12 -13.43
CA ALA A 266 -17.75 7.72 -12.26
C ALA A 266 -16.76 7.92 -11.09
N VAL A 267 -15.54 7.38 -11.16
CA VAL A 267 -14.46 7.68 -10.22
C VAL A 267 -13.81 9.02 -10.62
N PRO A 268 -13.61 9.96 -9.68
CA PRO A 268 -12.89 11.19 -9.96
C PRO A 268 -11.51 10.93 -10.54
N ALA A 269 -11.08 11.79 -11.45
CA ALA A 269 -9.72 11.76 -11.96
C ALA A 269 -8.73 11.97 -10.81
N PRO A 270 -7.61 11.24 -10.77
CA PRO A 270 -6.49 11.74 -10.00
C PRO A 270 -6.18 13.16 -10.53
N PRO A 271 -5.92 14.13 -9.66
CA PRO A 271 -5.43 15.42 -10.10
C PRO A 271 -4.22 15.18 -11.02
N MET A 272 -4.16 15.87 -12.16
CA MET A 272 -2.95 15.82 -12.96
C MET A 272 -1.85 16.46 -12.14
N ASP A 273 -0.85 15.68 -11.75
CA ASP A 273 0.37 16.24 -11.22
C ASP A 273 0.99 17.09 -12.34
N THR A 274 0.91 18.41 -12.18
CA THR A 274 1.48 19.40 -13.12
C THR A 274 3.01 19.45 -13.06
N GLU A 275 3.61 18.73 -12.13
CA GLU A 275 5.05 18.48 -12.12
C GLU A 275 5.27 16.98 -12.21
N PRO A 276 5.93 16.46 -13.27
CA PRO A 276 6.54 15.15 -13.14
C PRO A 276 7.45 15.21 -11.92
N SER A 277 7.20 14.33 -10.93
CA SER A 277 8.22 14.10 -9.90
C SER A 277 9.54 13.88 -10.63
N PRO A 278 10.60 14.67 -10.36
CA PRO A 278 11.82 14.59 -11.15
C PRO A 278 12.26 13.14 -11.19
N THR A 279 12.20 12.51 -12.37
CA THR A 279 12.78 11.18 -12.55
C THR A 279 14.27 11.39 -12.32
N GLN A 280 14.74 10.99 -11.14
CA GLN A 280 16.14 11.18 -10.78
C GLN A 280 16.96 10.26 -11.67
N LEU A 281 17.50 10.84 -12.74
CA LEU A 281 18.49 10.22 -13.59
C LEU A 281 19.76 10.08 -12.76
N PHE A 282 19.99 8.88 -12.22
CA PHE A 282 21.29 8.53 -11.68
C PHE A 282 22.31 8.55 -12.82
N PRO A 283 23.58 8.94 -12.58
CA PRO A 283 24.62 8.99 -13.61
C PRO A 283 24.83 7.66 -14.37
N GLY A 284 24.31 6.53 -13.85
CA GLY A 284 24.34 5.20 -14.47
C GLY A 284 22.98 4.65 -14.94
N GLY A 285 21.97 5.52 -15.12
CA GLY A 285 20.61 5.17 -15.52
C GLY A 285 19.72 4.80 -14.33
N SER A 286 20.09 3.74 -13.60
CA SER A 286 19.26 3.13 -12.55
C SER A 286 20.03 2.94 -11.23
N VAL A 287 19.30 2.81 -10.12
CA VAL A 287 19.90 2.65 -8.78
C VAL A 287 20.69 1.34 -8.69
N SER A 288 20.12 0.23 -9.18
CA SER A 288 20.82 -1.08 -9.22
C SER A 288 22.05 -1.08 -10.13
N SER A 289 22.03 -0.35 -11.24
CA SER A 289 23.20 -0.17 -12.11
C SER A 289 24.34 0.52 -11.37
N THR A 290 24.01 1.60 -10.65
CA THR A 290 24.99 2.33 -9.82
C THR A 290 25.55 1.44 -8.72
N LEU A 291 24.67 0.72 -7.99
CA LEU A 291 25.06 -0.24 -6.95
C LEU A 291 26.01 -1.31 -7.52
N THR A 292 25.66 -1.91 -8.66
CA THR A 292 26.49 -2.91 -9.36
C THR A 292 27.89 -2.38 -9.63
N SER A 293 28.00 -1.11 -10.06
CA SER A 293 29.29 -0.47 -10.37
C SER A 293 30.15 -0.14 -9.14
N LEU A 294 29.58 -0.25 -7.93
CA LEU A 294 30.23 0.01 -6.65
C LEU A 294 30.57 -1.27 -5.88
N LEU A 295 30.14 -2.43 -6.37
CA LEU A 295 30.44 -3.71 -5.74
C LEU A 295 31.95 -3.98 -5.71
N PRO A 296 32.46 -4.59 -4.63
CA PRO A 296 33.87 -4.96 -4.53
C PRO A 296 34.25 -6.02 -5.58
N LYS A 297 35.55 -6.16 -5.86
CA LYS A 297 36.03 -7.29 -6.67
C LYS A 297 35.76 -8.61 -5.93
N GLY A 298 35.44 -9.66 -6.70
CA GLY A 298 35.26 -11.01 -6.17
C GLY A 298 33.82 -11.38 -5.81
N VAL A 299 32.86 -10.47 -5.94
CA VAL A 299 31.42 -10.80 -5.87
C VAL A 299 30.81 -10.85 -7.27
N LYS A 300 29.96 -11.85 -7.53
CA LYS A 300 29.21 -11.97 -8.78
C LYS A 300 27.77 -11.55 -8.55
N VAL A 301 27.21 -10.72 -9.43
CA VAL A 301 25.78 -10.43 -9.42
C VAL A 301 25.05 -11.58 -10.12
N VAL A 302 24.18 -12.27 -9.39
CA VAL A 302 23.39 -13.40 -9.90
C VAL A 302 21.92 -13.02 -10.15
N ASP A 303 21.44 -11.93 -9.56
CA ASP A 303 20.12 -11.34 -9.79
C ASP A 303 20.13 -9.83 -9.47
N ARG A 304 19.18 -9.05 -9.97
CA ARG A 304 19.06 -7.59 -9.71
C ARG A 304 17.69 -7.03 -10.06
N SER A 305 17.33 -5.91 -9.44
CA SER A 305 16.15 -5.14 -9.86
C SER A 305 16.27 -4.64 -11.31
N GLY A 306 15.12 -4.44 -11.96
CA GLY A 306 15.05 -3.97 -13.34
C GLY A 306 15.56 -2.53 -13.54
N ALA A 307 15.88 -2.19 -14.78
CA ALA A 307 16.57 -0.94 -15.18
C ALA A 307 15.77 0.37 -14.98
N GLY A 308 14.51 0.31 -14.55
CA GLY A 308 13.67 1.48 -14.26
C GLY A 308 13.60 1.83 -12.78
N ASP A 309 14.47 1.24 -11.95
CA ASP A 309 14.41 1.37 -10.50
C ASP A 309 14.87 2.77 -10.04
N SER A 310 13.90 3.54 -9.51
CA SER A 310 14.07 4.92 -9.07
C SER A 310 14.10 4.99 -7.54
N GLY A 311 15.17 5.52 -6.96
CA GLY A 311 15.32 5.67 -5.51
C GLY A 311 15.48 4.37 -4.72
N PHE A 312 15.00 3.22 -5.18
CA PHE A 312 15.24 1.90 -4.58
C PHE A 312 15.83 0.96 -5.62
N GLY A 313 16.72 0.07 -5.20
CA GLY A 313 17.24 -0.99 -6.04
C GLY A 313 17.90 -2.10 -5.24
N TYR A 314 18.16 -3.23 -5.87
CA TYR A 314 18.87 -4.31 -5.22
C TYR A 314 19.70 -5.13 -6.22
N VAL A 315 20.65 -5.88 -5.68
CA VAL A 315 21.38 -6.94 -6.35
C VAL A 315 21.42 -8.15 -5.43
N VAL A 316 21.33 -9.36 -5.98
CA VAL A 316 21.71 -10.58 -5.28
C VAL A 316 23.11 -10.93 -5.72
N VAL A 317 24.02 -11.02 -4.76
CA VAL A 317 25.42 -11.35 -5.01
C VAL A 317 25.78 -12.74 -4.51
N ASP A 318 26.78 -13.33 -5.14
CA ASP A 318 27.39 -14.59 -4.73
C ASP A 318 28.92 -14.49 -4.82
N ASP A 319 29.59 -14.71 -3.70
CA ASP A 319 31.06 -14.71 -3.56
C ASP A 319 31.64 -16.14 -3.52
N GLY A 320 30.82 -17.15 -3.87
CA GLY A 320 31.15 -18.57 -3.78
C GLY A 320 30.75 -19.21 -2.45
N LYS A 321 30.21 -18.44 -1.49
CA LYS A 321 29.73 -18.95 -0.19
C LYS A 321 28.20 -18.89 -0.06
N GLY A 322 27.48 -18.68 -1.15
CA GLY A 322 26.03 -18.60 -1.18
C GLY A 322 25.51 -17.18 -1.39
N ARG A 323 24.22 -17.10 -1.72
CA ARG A 323 23.57 -15.86 -2.14
C ARG A 323 23.38 -14.88 -0.98
N SER A 324 23.52 -13.60 -1.27
CA SER A 324 23.32 -12.49 -0.34
C SER A 324 22.62 -11.35 -1.06
N LEU A 325 21.45 -10.96 -0.57
CA LEU A 325 20.69 -9.83 -1.08
C LEU A 325 21.30 -8.52 -0.55
N VAL A 326 21.60 -7.59 -1.45
CA VAL A 326 22.08 -6.24 -1.14
C VAL A 326 21.09 -5.24 -1.72
N GLN A 327 20.52 -4.41 -0.85
CA GLN A 327 19.51 -3.42 -1.18
C GLN A 327 20.07 -2.01 -0.98
N VAL A 328 19.53 -1.07 -1.74
CA VAL A 328 19.85 0.34 -1.63
C VAL A 328 18.58 1.18 -1.69
N ASN A 329 18.49 2.17 -0.81
CA ASN A 329 17.55 3.28 -0.91
C ASN A 329 18.34 4.58 -1.04
N VAL A 330 18.05 5.38 -2.06
CA VAL A 330 18.57 6.71 -2.31
C VAL A 330 17.40 7.68 -2.24
N GLN A 331 17.41 8.52 -1.21
CA GLN A 331 16.31 9.42 -0.89
C GLN A 331 16.80 10.86 -0.87
N PRO A 332 16.30 11.75 -1.74
CA PRO A 332 16.60 13.17 -1.66
C PRO A 332 15.81 13.84 -0.52
N ASN A 333 16.28 15.00 -0.08
CA ASN A 333 15.54 15.91 0.81
C ASN A 333 15.12 15.32 2.16
N MET A 334 15.99 14.51 2.78
CA MET A 334 15.75 13.82 4.05
C MET A 334 16.31 14.58 5.28
N SER A 335 16.68 15.86 5.15
CA SER A 335 17.17 16.66 6.29
C SER A 335 16.12 16.80 7.40
N ASP A 336 14.82 16.69 7.08
CA ASP A 336 13.72 16.80 8.04
C ASP A 336 13.64 15.63 9.05
N VAL A 337 14.28 14.50 8.70
CA VAL A 337 14.29 13.25 9.48
C VAL A 337 15.62 12.99 10.19
N GLU A 338 16.61 13.86 9.96
CA GLU A 338 17.99 13.65 10.39
C GLU A 338 18.11 13.43 11.90
N GLY A 339 17.43 14.25 12.70
CA GLY A 339 17.48 14.16 14.17
C GLY A 339 16.86 12.88 14.74
N ASP A 340 15.93 12.26 14.01
CA ASP A 340 15.28 11.01 14.43
C ASP A 340 16.14 9.78 14.10
N LEU A 341 16.92 9.86 13.02
CA LEU A 341 17.73 8.75 12.51
C LEU A 341 19.19 8.78 13.00
N PHE A 342 19.73 9.97 13.24
CA PHE A 342 21.16 10.18 13.52
C PHE A 342 21.36 10.95 14.83
N GLY A 343 21.44 10.19 15.93
CA GLY A 343 21.63 10.72 17.28
C GLY A 343 23.07 11.15 17.61
N ALA A 344 23.29 11.58 18.86
CA ALA A 344 24.55 12.15 19.35
C ALA A 344 25.80 11.24 19.26
N GLY A 345 25.62 9.93 19.03
CA GLY A 345 26.71 8.95 18.85
C GLY A 345 27.01 8.61 17.39
N THR A 346 26.36 9.25 16.44
CA THR A 346 26.54 8.98 15.01
C THR A 346 27.92 9.42 14.55
N LYS A 347 28.58 8.60 13.73
CA LYS A 347 29.85 8.94 13.10
C LYS A 347 29.63 10.04 12.07
N THR A 348 30.44 11.10 12.12
CA THR A 348 30.46 12.16 11.11
C THR A 348 31.77 12.11 10.34
N LEU A 349 31.69 12.05 9.01
CA LEU A 349 32.83 12.08 8.10
C LEU A 349 33.35 13.51 7.89
N PRO A 350 34.57 13.70 7.36
CA PRO A 350 35.15 15.04 7.15
C PRO A 350 34.34 15.96 6.23
N ASP A 351 33.54 15.39 5.33
CA ASP A 351 32.64 16.13 4.43
C ASP A 351 31.29 16.50 5.08
N GLY A 352 31.11 16.18 6.36
CA GLY A 352 29.87 16.39 7.11
C GLY A 352 28.84 15.28 6.96
N THR A 353 29.11 14.24 6.15
CA THR A 353 28.22 13.09 6.01
C THR A 353 28.10 12.34 7.34
N LYS A 354 26.89 12.15 7.81
CA LYS A 354 26.59 11.32 8.99
C LYS A 354 26.40 9.86 8.58
N VAL A 355 26.90 8.95 9.39
CA VAL A 355 26.89 7.50 9.15
C VAL A 355 26.42 6.76 10.41
N ALA A 356 25.33 6.02 10.28
CA ALA A 356 24.83 5.09 11.28
C ALA A 356 24.92 3.65 10.76
N THR A 357 25.16 2.71 11.67
CA THR A 357 25.40 1.31 11.33
C THR A 357 24.65 0.38 12.27
N HIS A 358 24.01 -0.64 11.70
CA HIS A 358 23.19 -1.60 12.44
C HIS A 358 23.49 -3.03 11.99
N GLN A 359 23.47 -3.97 12.93
CA GLN A 359 23.55 -5.42 12.67
C GLN A 359 22.50 -6.10 13.54
N GLU A 360 21.45 -6.60 12.91
CA GLU A 360 20.27 -7.06 13.62
C GLU A 360 19.76 -8.36 12.99
N PRO A 361 19.06 -9.22 13.75
CA PRO A 361 18.26 -10.29 13.16
C PRO A 361 17.32 -9.72 12.09
N SER A 362 17.16 -10.44 10.98
CA SER A 362 16.24 -10.02 9.94
C SER A 362 14.80 -10.24 10.38
N GLU A 363 14.00 -9.17 10.46
CA GLU A 363 12.59 -9.25 10.84
C GLU A 363 11.77 -10.13 9.89
N LYS A 364 12.10 -10.09 8.59
CA LYS A 364 11.37 -10.82 7.54
C LYS A 364 12.02 -12.13 7.13
N GLY A 365 13.28 -12.32 7.48
CA GLY A 365 14.10 -13.44 7.06
C GLY A 365 13.69 -14.75 7.72
N GLY A 366 14.09 -15.84 7.09
CA GLY A 366 13.94 -17.17 7.65
C GLY A 366 14.92 -17.44 8.80
N ALA A 367 15.07 -18.71 9.16
CA ALA A 367 15.93 -19.14 10.25
C ALA A 367 17.37 -18.63 10.07
N GLY A 368 17.92 -18.01 11.12
CA GLY A 368 19.31 -17.51 11.16
C GLY A 368 19.58 -16.28 10.29
N ALA A 369 18.54 -15.67 9.69
CA ALA A 369 18.72 -14.51 8.84
C ALA A 369 19.13 -13.27 9.65
N VAL A 370 20.15 -12.55 9.18
CA VAL A 370 20.63 -11.27 9.74
C VAL A 370 20.71 -10.23 8.64
N MET A 371 20.36 -8.99 8.99
CA MET A 371 20.47 -7.85 8.11
C MET A 371 21.48 -6.86 8.70
N TRP A 372 22.45 -6.47 7.87
CA TRP A 372 23.42 -5.44 8.20
C TRP A 372 23.11 -4.18 7.40
N THR A 373 23.13 -3.03 8.04
CA THR A 373 22.71 -1.76 7.43
C THR A 373 23.74 -0.68 7.67
N VAL A 374 24.04 0.09 6.62
CA VAL A 374 24.74 1.37 6.68
C VAL A 374 23.79 2.46 6.16
N ASP A 375 23.43 3.38 7.04
CA ASP A 375 22.58 4.52 6.75
C ASP A 375 23.44 5.78 6.74
N THR A 376 23.35 6.57 5.67
CA THR A 376 24.13 7.79 5.51
C THR A 376 23.24 8.96 5.14
N ILE A 377 23.50 10.13 5.69
CA ILE A 377 22.88 11.38 5.24
C ILE A 377 23.96 12.45 5.02
N ARG A 378 23.96 13.01 3.81
CA ARG A 378 24.85 14.11 3.41
C ARG A 378 24.28 15.45 3.86
N THR A 379 25.11 16.48 3.86
CA THR A 379 24.74 17.86 4.24
C THR A 379 23.70 18.49 3.31
N ASP A 380 23.55 17.99 2.08
CA ASP A 380 22.49 18.37 1.13
C ASP A 380 21.14 17.68 1.43
N GLY A 381 21.07 16.86 2.50
CA GLY A 381 19.89 16.09 2.86
C GLY A 381 19.71 14.80 2.06
N ARG A 382 20.66 14.42 1.20
CA ARG A 382 20.59 13.16 0.47
C ARG A 382 20.94 12.01 1.40
N ARG A 383 19.99 11.11 1.58
CA ARG A 383 20.16 9.88 2.36
C ARG A 383 20.42 8.69 1.44
N VAL A 384 21.44 7.89 1.75
CA VAL A 384 21.74 6.61 1.07
C VAL A 384 21.83 5.52 2.11
N VAL A 385 20.97 4.52 1.99
CA VAL A 385 20.90 3.38 2.91
C VAL A 385 21.24 2.11 2.15
N ILE A 386 22.30 1.41 2.58
CA ILE A 386 22.69 0.12 2.04
C ILE A 386 22.37 -0.94 3.09
N SER A 387 21.59 -1.94 2.74
CA SER A 387 21.30 -3.10 3.60
C SER A 387 21.76 -4.38 2.92
N ALA A 388 22.35 -5.31 3.66
CA ALA A 388 22.75 -6.62 3.15
C ALA A 388 22.22 -7.73 4.05
N LEU A 389 21.60 -8.73 3.43
CA LEU A 389 21.04 -9.92 4.05
C LEU A 389 21.96 -11.11 3.77
N ASN A 390 22.13 -12.00 4.75
CA ASN A 390 22.85 -13.27 4.61
C ASN A 390 22.03 -14.38 3.89
N ALA A 391 21.02 -13.99 3.12
CA ALA A 391 20.17 -14.86 2.32
C ALA A 391 19.90 -14.21 0.96
N GLY A 392 19.46 -15.01 -0.02
CA GLY A 392 19.22 -14.55 -1.39
C GLY A 392 17.94 -13.74 -1.58
N ALA A 393 16.97 -13.88 -0.68
CA ALA A 393 15.70 -13.18 -0.69
C ALA A 393 15.23 -12.84 0.75
N PRO A 394 14.35 -11.85 0.94
CA PRO A 394 13.95 -11.37 2.26
C PRO A 394 13.25 -12.39 3.16
N HIS A 395 12.74 -13.49 2.61
CA HIS A 395 11.98 -14.53 3.33
C HIS A 395 12.70 -15.87 3.42
N ASP A 396 13.91 -15.96 2.86
CA ASP A 396 14.70 -17.19 2.85
C ASP A 396 15.42 -17.38 4.19
N ASP A 397 15.66 -18.64 4.53
CA ASP A 397 16.60 -19.01 5.58
C ASP A 397 18.02 -18.53 5.22
N ALA A 398 18.84 -18.28 6.24
CA ALA A 398 20.23 -17.93 6.05
C ALA A 398 20.99 -19.06 5.33
N THR A 399 21.74 -18.70 4.29
CA THR A 399 22.63 -19.64 3.59
C THR A 399 24.08 -19.56 4.08
N ARG A 400 24.34 -18.60 4.98
CA ARG A 400 25.66 -18.19 5.48
C ARG A 400 25.50 -17.39 6.77
N GLU A 401 26.53 -17.32 7.61
CA GLU A 401 26.45 -16.64 8.91
C GLU A 401 26.31 -15.11 8.80
N THR A 402 26.99 -14.51 7.82
CA THR A 402 26.98 -13.05 7.62
C THR A 402 26.75 -12.70 6.15
N PRO A 403 26.24 -11.49 5.85
CA PRO A 403 26.10 -11.01 4.48
C PRO A 403 27.43 -11.05 3.71
N ALA A 404 27.35 -11.10 2.37
CA ALA A 404 28.54 -11.17 1.51
C ALA A 404 29.37 -9.88 1.53
N LEU A 405 28.75 -8.75 1.88
CA LEU A 405 29.43 -7.46 2.03
C LEU A 405 29.72 -7.16 3.50
N THR A 406 30.95 -6.76 3.78
CA THR A 406 31.35 -6.26 5.10
C THR A 406 30.78 -4.86 5.36
N MET A 407 30.66 -4.46 6.63
CA MET A 407 30.27 -3.10 7.02
C MET A 407 31.13 -2.03 6.33
N LYS A 408 32.44 -2.25 6.23
CA LYS A 408 33.37 -1.32 5.58
C LYS A 408 33.10 -1.19 4.07
N GLN A 409 32.78 -2.29 3.40
CA GLN A 409 32.43 -2.26 1.98
C GLN A 409 31.09 -1.54 1.77
N MET A 410 30.09 -1.80 2.61
CA MET A 410 28.79 -1.12 2.53
C MET A 410 28.91 0.38 2.83
N GLU A 411 29.75 0.80 3.79
CA GLU A 411 30.02 2.21 4.05
C GLU A 411 30.69 2.89 2.85
N ALA A 412 31.68 2.24 2.23
CA ALA A 412 32.31 2.74 1.01
C ALA A 412 31.31 2.87 -0.15
N ILE A 413 30.35 1.94 -0.28
CA ILE A 413 29.27 2.03 -1.25
C ILE A 413 28.34 3.20 -0.90
N ALA A 414 27.83 3.30 0.33
CA ALA A 414 26.85 4.30 0.73
C ALA A 414 27.37 5.75 0.59
N THR A 415 28.66 5.94 0.91
CA THR A 415 29.33 7.25 0.87
C THR A 415 29.84 7.65 -0.51
N SER A 416 29.80 6.76 -1.50
CA SER A 416 30.32 7.00 -2.84
C SER A 416 29.74 8.25 -3.51
N ALA A 417 30.60 9.02 -4.16
CA ALA A 417 30.21 10.17 -4.97
C ALA A 417 29.36 9.78 -6.20
N LYS A 418 29.33 8.50 -6.59
CA LYS A 418 28.47 8.02 -7.70
C LYS A 418 26.96 8.16 -7.42
N TRP A 419 26.57 8.37 -6.15
CA TRP A 419 25.19 8.68 -5.78
C TRP A 419 24.81 10.14 -5.93
N LEU A 420 25.78 11.02 -6.24
CA LEU A 420 25.53 12.41 -6.55
C LEU A 420 24.98 12.52 -7.98
N PRO A 421 24.16 13.55 -8.27
CA PRO A 421 23.71 13.80 -9.63
C PRO A 421 24.91 14.01 -10.56
N ALA A 422 24.74 13.73 -11.85
CA ALA A 422 25.68 14.22 -12.84
C ALA A 422 25.61 15.75 -12.81
N GLY A 423 26.76 16.40 -12.55
CA GLY A 423 26.88 17.85 -12.49
C GLY A 423 26.74 18.54 -13.83
#